data_AF-A0A378C6I7-F1
#
_entry.id   AF-A0A378C6I7-F1
#
_cell.length_a   1.000
_cell.length_b   1.000
_cell.length_c   1.000
_cell.angle_alpha   90.00
_cell.angle_beta   90.00
_cell.angle_gamma   90.00
#
_symmetry.space_group_name_H-M   'P 1'
#
loop_
_entity.id
_entity.type
_entity.pdbx_description
1 polymer ?
#
loop_
_entity_poly.entity_id
_entity_poly.type
_entity_poly.pdbx_seq_one_letter_code
_entity_poly.pdbx_strand_id
1 'polypeptide(L)' 'MIALSQFNSLSKDEAAGLLAPCVAIPAWGEMLVSLRPFASRHALLQAAVRRWLTGERTS' A
#
# COMPACT_ATOMS: atom_id res chain seq x y z
N MET A 1 -8.27 5.98 -11.02
CA MET A 1 -8.51 4.67 -10.36
C MET A 1 -7.94 3.60 -11.28
N ILE A 2 -7.12 2.67 -10.78
CA ILE A 2 -6.52 1.58 -11.57
C ILE A 2 -7.02 0.21 -11.11
N ALA A 3 -6.91 -0.81 -11.95
CA ALA A 3 -7.27 -2.17 -11.56
C ALA A 3 -6.25 -2.76 -10.55
N LEU A 4 -6.70 -3.69 -9.70
CA LEU A 4 -5.81 -4.34 -8.72
C LEU A 4 -4.67 -5.12 -9.39
N SER A 5 -4.95 -5.78 -10.51
CA SER A 5 -3.94 -6.48 -11.31
C SER A 5 -2.87 -5.53 -11.86
N GLN A 6 -3.27 -4.33 -12.29
CA GLN A 6 -2.34 -3.28 -12.72
C GLN A 6 -1.49 -2.83 -11.52
N PHE A 7 -2.11 -2.54 -10.38
CA PHE A 7 -1.39 -2.18 -9.16
C PHE A 7 -0.38 -3.25 -8.73
N ASN A 8 -0.72 -4.54 -8.84
CA ASN A 8 0.19 -5.65 -8.52
C ASN A 8 1.39 -5.75 -9.49
N SER A 9 1.27 -5.20 -10.71
CA SER A 9 2.28 -5.32 -11.77
C SER A 9 3.19 -4.09 -11.91
N LEU A 10 2.86 -2.97 -11.26
CA LEU A 10 3.68 -1.76 -11.26
C LEU A 10 5.04 -1.98 -10.59
N SER A 11 6.03 -1.18 -11.00
CA SER A 11 7.27 -1.06 -10.23
C SER A 11 7.01 -0.59 -8.80
N LYS A 12 8.00 -0.73 -7.92
CA LYS A 12 7.86 -0.29 -6.52
C LYS A 12 7.63 1.22 -6.44
N ASP A 13 8.37 2.00 -7.21
CA ASP A 13 8.31 3.46 -7.19
C ASP A 13 6.98 3.99 -7.74
N GLU A 14 6.48 3.42 -8.84
CA GLU A 14 5.17 3.78 -9.38
C GLU A 14 4.04 3.46 -8.41
N ALA A 15 4.09 2.27 -7.79
CA ALA A 15 3.07 1.87 -6.82
C ALA A 15 3.10 2.73 -5.55
N ALA A 16 4.28 3.11 -5.06
CA ALA A 16 4.43 4.02 -3.94
C ALA A 16 3.94 5.44 -4.30
N GLY A 17 4.27 5.93 -5.50
CA GLY A 17 3.80 7.21 -6.01
C GLY A 17 2.28 7.29 -6.13
N LEU A 18 1.61 6.19 -6.48
CA LEU A 18 0.14 6.12 -6.47
C LEU A 18 -0.47 6.20 -5.07
N LEU A 19 0.24 5.75 -4.04
CA LEU A 19 -0.21 5.78 -2.65
C LEU A 19 0.13 7.10 -1.94
N ALA A 20 1.12 7.85 -2.44
CA ALA A 20 1.59 9.09 -1.81
C ALA A 20 0.48 10.14 -1.56
N PRO A 21 -0.52 10.34 -2.45
CA PRO A 21 -1.63 11.26 -2.18
C PRO A 21 -2.61 10.77 -1.10
N CYS A 22 -2.64 9.45 -0.82
CA CYS A 22 -3.55 8.89 0.19
C CYS A 22 -3.07 9.17 1.61
N VAL A 23 -1.74 9.21 1.81
CA VAL A 23 -1.15 9.51 3.11
C VAL A 23 0.30 9.98 3.00
N ALA A 24 0.66 11.02 3.75
CA ALA A 24 1.99 11.63 3.75
C ALA A 24 3.01 10.86 4.61
N ILE A 25 2.97 9.53 4.61
CA ILE A 25 3.91 8.67 5.33
C ILE A 25 4.57 7.72 4.31
N PRO A 26 5.75 8.08 3.74
CA PRO A 26 6.41 7.29 2.70
C PRO A 26 6.67 5.84 3.12
N ALA A 27 7.15 5.64 4.35
CA ALA A 27 7.43 4.31 4.90
C ALA A 27 6.18 3.40 4.94
N TRP A 28 4.99 3.95 5.14
CA TRP A 28 3.74 3.17 5.10
C TRP A 28 3.47 2.66 3.68
N GLY A 29 3.63 3.54 2.68
CA GLY A 29 3.43 3.22 1.27
C GLY A 29 4.39 2.14 0.78
N GLU A 30 5.69 2.30 1.06
CA GLU A 30 6.73 1.32 0.71
C GLU A 30 6.44 -0.07 1.29
N MET A 31 5.97 -0.12 2.52
CA MET A 31 5.64 -1.39 3.17
C MET A 31 4.41 -2.05 2.59
N LEU A 32 3.35 -1.28 2.31
CA LEU A 32 2.18 -1.82 1.63
C LEU A 32 2.54 -2.34 0.22
N VAL A 33 3.41 -1.62 -0.50
CA VAL A 33 3.93 -2.01 -1.82
C VAL A 33 4.73 -3.30 -1.77
N SER A 34 5.47 -3.57 -0.69
CA SER A 34 6.25 -4.80 -0.50
C SER A 34 5.42 -6.06 -0.27
N LEU A 35 4.15 -5.90 0.13
CA LEU A 35 3.23 -7.01 0.40
C LEU A 35 2.46 -7.49 -0.84
N ARG A 36 2.64 -6.82 -1.97
CA ARG A 36 2.10 -7.28 -3.26
C ARG A 36 2.69 -8.65 -3.63
N PRO A 37 1.93 -9.51 -4.32
CA PRO A 37 0.63 -9.26 -4.92
C PRO A 37 -0.55 -9.44 -3.93
N PHE A 38 -1.57 -8.60 -4.06
CA PHE A 38 -2.83 -8.76 -3.32
C PHE A 38 -3.86 -9.55 -4.13
N ALA A 39 -4.50 -10.54 -3.50
CA ALA A 39 -5.52 -11.37 -4.12
C ALA A 39 -6.86 -10.65 -4.36
N SER A 40 -7.18 -9.63 -3.55
CA SER A 40 -8.41 -8.85 -3.68
C SER A 40 -8.25 -7.45 -3.13
N ARG A 41 -9.17 -6.54 -3.51
CA ARG A 41 -9.21 -5.18 -2.96
C ARG A 41 -9.42 -5.20 -1.44
N HIS A 42 -10.21 -6.15 -0.94
CA HIS A 42 -10.43 -6.31 0.50
C HIS A 42 -9.13 -6.67 1.23
N ALA A 43 -8.32 -7.59 0.68
CA ALA A 43 -7.03 -7.95 1.25
C ALA A 43 -6.05 -6.76 1.28
N LEU A 44 -6.03 -5.95 0.22
CA LEU A 44 -5.23 -4.72 0.16
C LEU A 44 -5.64 -3.72 1.26
N LEU A 45 -6.95 -3.47 1.41
CA LEU A 45 -7.45 -2.53 2.43
C LEU A 45 -7.18 -3.03 3.86
N GLN A 46 -7.33 -4.33 4.11
CA GLN A 46 -7.00 -4.92 5.41
C GLN A 46 -5.51 -4.77 5.75
N ALA A 47 -4.62 -5.00 4.77
CA ALA A 47 -3.19 -4.79 4.95
C ALA A 47 -2.84 -3.32 5.21
N ALA A 48 -3.47 -2.41 4.47
CA ALA A 48 -3.33 -0.96 4.62
C ALA A 48 -3.69 -0.47 6.03
N VAL A 49 -4.87 -0.88 6.54
CA VAL A 49 -5.32 -0.54 7.91
C VAL A 49 -4.43 -1.18 8.97
N ARG A 50 -4.07 -2.46 8.81
CA ARG A 50 -3.16 -3.12 9.75
C ARG A 50 -1.82 -2.39 9.83
N ARG A 51 -1.26 -1.97 8.69
CA ARG A 51 0.03 -1.28 8.69
C ARG A 51 -0.04 0.10 9.32
N TRP A 52 -1.15 0.80 9.13
CA TRP A 52 -1.44 2.08 9.81
C TRP A 52 -1.40 1.92 11.34
N LEU A 53 -2.19 0.99 11.88
CA LEU A 53 -2.28 0.74 13.32
C LEU A 53 -0.95 0.31 13.96
N THR A 54 -0.13 -0.43 13.20
CA THR A 54 1.21 -0.84 13.68
C THR A 54 2.24 0.28 13.64
N GLY A 55 2.10 1.26 12.73
CA GLY A 55 2.99 2.42 12.64
C GLY A 55 2.73 3.45 13.72
N GLU A 56 1.46 3.68 14.09
CA GLU A 56 1.06 4.57 15.18
C GLU A 56 1.44 4.06 16.57
N ARG A 57 1.62 2.73 16.73
CA ARG A 57 2.08 2.16 18.02
C ARG A 57 3.56 2.36 18.29
N THR A 58 4.35 2.63 17.25
CA THR A 58 5.80 2.79 17.31
C THR A 58 6.25 4.24 17.12
N SER A 59 5.31 5.19 17.04
CA SER A 59 5.58 6.62 16.87
C SER A 59 5.22 7.43 18.12
#